data_AF-A0A3D2SSM7-F1
#
_entry.id   AF-A0A3D2SSM7-F1
#
_cell.length_a   1.000
_cell.length_b   1.000
_cell.length_c   1.000
_cell.angle_alpha   90.00
_cell.angle_beta   90.00
_cell.angle_gamma   90.00
#
_symmetry.space_group_name_H-M   'P 1'
#
loop_
_entity.id
_entity.type
_entity.pdbx_description
1 polymer ?
#
loop_
_entity_poly.entity_id
_entity_poly.type
_entity_poly.pdbx_seq_one_letter_code
_entity_poly.pdbx_strand_id
1 'polypeptide(L)' 'MKVMSTMVDRIQEALKAKKLSWSKAATMIGLTPQAPSKWKKGQIGKETLDKLAELLEVDAGWLLNGKKNQ' A
#
# COMPACT_ATOMS: atom_id res chain seq x y z
N MET A 1 5.21 9.25 20.15
CA MET A 1 3.99 9.89 19.60
C MET A 1 3.63 9.19 18.30
N LYS A 2 2.45 8.58 18.23
CA LYS A 2 1.99 7.77 17.08
C LYS A 2 1.70 8.73 15.93
N VAL A 3 2.61 8.76 14.95
CA VAL A 3 2.55 9.63 13.77
C VAL A 3 1.22 9.40 13.06
N MET A 4 0.56 10.47 12.63
CA MET A 4 -0.64 10.41 11.79
C MET A 4 -0.43 9.37 10.68
N SER A 5 -1.17 8.27 10.71
CA SER A 5 -0.96 7.15 9.78
C SER A 5 -1.28 7.60 8.36
N THR A 6 -0.24 7.97 7.60
CA THR A 6 -0.36 8.30 6.18
C THR A 6 -0.72 7.05 5.39
N MET A 7 -1.20 7.22 4.16
CA MET A 7 -1.38 6.09 3.24
C MET A 7 -0.09 5.24 3.12
N VAL A 8 1.07 5.90 3.11
CA VAL A 8 2.38 5.25 3.01
C VAL A 8 2.66 4.38 4.23
N ASP A 9 2.37 4.88 5.44
CA ASP A 9 2.48 4.10 6.68
C ASP A 9 1.58 2.87 6.65
N ARG A 10 0.31 3.03 6.23
CA ARG A 10 -0.65 1.92 6.16
C ARG A 10 -0.22 0.85 5.18
N ILE A 11 0.25 1.24 3.99
CA ILE A 11 0.81 0.30 3.02
C ILE A 11 2.05 -0.39 3.61
N GLN A 12 2.93 0.36 4.29
CA GLN A 12 4.12 -0.20 4.92
C GLN A 12 3.78 -1.23 6.02
N GLU A 13 2.78 -0.93 6.86
CA GLU A 13 2.32 -1.85 7.91
C GLU A 13 1.72 -3.12 7.31
N ALA A 14 0.87 -2.99 6.28
CA ALA A 14 0.29 -4.14 5.58
C ALA A 14 1.35 -5.01 4.89
N LEU A 15 2.34 -4.38 4.25
CA LEU A 15 3.50 -5.08 3.69
C LEU A 15 4.28 -5.85 4.75
N LYS A 16 4.54 -5.23 5.91
CA LYS A 16 5.23 -5.88 7.03
C LYS A 16 4.45 -7.08 7.56
N ALA A 17 3.12 -6.97 7.69
CA ALA A 17 2.26 -8.07 8.11
C ALA A 17 2.36 -9.28 7.15
N LYS A 18 2.49 -9.00 5.85
CA LYS A 18 2.69 -10.02 4.80
C LYS A 18 4.15 -10.44 4.59
N LYS A 19 5.10 -9.88 5.34
CA LYS A 19 6.56 -10.05 5.14
C LYS A 19 7.01 -9.74 3.70
N LEU A 20 6.36 -8.79 3.04
CA LEU A 20 6.67 -8.36 1.67
C LEU A 20 7.50 -7.08 1.68
N SER A 21 8.45 -6.98 0.76
CA SER A 21 9.12 -5.72 0.45
C SER A 21 8.31 -4.93 -0.57
N TRP A 22 8.47 -3.61 -0.56
CA TRP A 22 7.85 -2.70 -1.54
C TRP A 22 8.07 -3.14 -2.99
N SER A 23 9.31 -3.45 -3.35
CA SER A 23 9.67 -3.90 -4.69
C SER A 23 9.06 -5.26 -5.01
N LYS A 24 9.00 -6.18 -4.04
CA LYS A 24 8.36 -7.48 -4.24
C LYS A 24 6.86 -7.32 -4.48
N ALA A 25 6.17 -6.51 -3.68
CA ALA A 25 4.75 -6.23 -3.88
C ALA A 25 4.49 -5.61 -5.26
N ALA A 26 5.32 -4.67 -5.71
CA ALA A 26 5.22 -4.11 -7.07
C ALA A 26 5.34 -5.18 -8.16
N THR A 27 6.33 -6.06 -8.06
CA THR A 27 6.49 -7.14 -9.04
C THR A 27 5.34 -8.14 -9.00
N MET A 28 4.72 -8.37 -7.83
CA MET A 28 3.59 -9.28 -7.69
C MET A 28 2.31 -8.75 -8.32
N ILE A 29 2.13 -7.43 -8.37
CA ILE A 29 0.99 -6.79 -9.05
C ILE A 29 1.29 -6.41 -10.52
N GLY A 30 2.37 -6.96 -11.10
CA GLY A 30 2.74 -6.76 -12.51
C GLY A 30 3.41 -5.42 -12.82
N LEU A 31 3.93 -4.72 -11.80
CA LEU A 31 4.66 -3.46 -11.97
C LEU A 31 6.17 -3.64 -11.82
N THR A 32 6.91 -2.59 -12.18
CA THR A 32 8.36 -2.58 -12.01
C THR A 32 8.75 -2.45 -10.53
N PRO A 33 9.90 -3.01 -10.09
CA PRO A 33 10.34 -2.91 -8.69
C PRO A 33 10.63 -1.47 -8.22
N GLN A 34 10.65 -0.51 -9.15
CA GLN A 34 10.85 0.92 -8.91
C GLN A 34 9.53 1.70 -8.73
N ALA A 35 8.38 1.12 -9.09
CA ALA A 35 7.06 1.75 -8.91
C ALA A 35 6.79 2.27 -7.48
N PRO A 36 7.23 1.59 -6.40
CA PRO A 36 7.02 2.05 -5.02
C PRO A 36 7.58 3.44 -4.71
N SER A 37 8.58 3.92 -5.46
CA SER A 37 9.17 5.25 -5.26
C SER A 37 8.13 6.36 -5.42
N LYS A 38 7.10 6.17 -6.24
CA LYS A 38 5.97 7.11 -6.40
C LYS A 38 4.96 6.94 -5.27
N TRP A 39 4.65 5.71 -4.87
CA TRP A 39 3.66 5.44 -3.82
C TRP A 39 4.10 6.02 -2.47
N LYS A 40 5.40 5.93 -2.15
CA LYS A 40 6.02 6.53 -0.97
C LYS A 40 5.92 8.06 -0.92
N LYS A 41 5.62 8.70 -2.06
CA LYS A 41 5.36 10.15 -2.17
C LYS A 41 3.87 10.48 -2.15
N GLY A 42 3.00 9.50 -1.90
CA GLY A 42 1.55 9.66 -2.01
C GLY A 42 1.00 9.57 -3.44
N GLN A 43 1.87 9.31 -4.43
CA GLN A 43 1.48 9.24 -5.84
C GLN A 43 1.21 7.79 -6.23
N ILE A 44 -0.02 7.33 -5.99
CA ILE A 44 -0.49 6.00 -6.38
C ILE A 44 -1.80 6.12 -7.16
N GLY A 45 -1.90 5.40 -8.28
CA GLY A 45 -3.14 5.34 -9.05
C GLY A 45 -4.16 4.42 -8.38
N LYS A 46 -5.45 4.67 -8.60
CA LYS A 46 -6.55 3.85 -8.06
C LYS A 46 -6.36 2.36 -8.39
N GLU A 47 -6.03 2.03 -9.63
CA GLU A 47 -5.81 0.63 -10.05
C GLU A 47 -4.65 -0.03 -9.29
N THR A 48 -3.53 0.68 -9.10
CA THR A 48 -2.39 0.15 -8.35
C THR A 48 -2.71 -0.05 -6.89
N LEU A 49 -3.47 0.88 -6.30
CA LEU A 49 -3.94 0.78 -4.93
C LEU A 49 -4.88 -0.41 -4.73
N ASP A 50 -5.79 -0.64 -5.68
CA ASP A 50 -6.74 -1.76 -5.68
C ASP A 50 -5.99 -3.10 -5.72
N LYS A 51 -5.07 -3.26 -6.67
CA LYS A 51 -4.21 -4.46 -6.76
C LYS A 51 -3.36 -4.67 -5.51
N LEU A 52 -2.87 -3.59 -4.89
CA LEU A 52 -2.14 -3.67 -3.61
C LEU A 52 -3.06 -4.11 -2.47
N ALA A 53 -4.27 -3.57 -2.40
CA ALA A 53 -5.27 -3.95 -1.41
C ALA A 53 -5.64 -5.44 -1.53
N GLU A 54 -5.86 -5.94 -2.74
CA GLU A 54 -6.08 -7.36 -3.02
C GLU A 54 -4.88 -8.22 -2.60
N LEU A 55 -3.66 -7.84 -3.01
CA LEU A 55 -2.44 -8.57 -2.64
C LEU A 55 -2.21 -8.62 -1.12
N LEU A 56 -2.53 -7.53 -0.44
CA LEU A 56 -2.32 -7.37 0.98
C LEU A 56 -3.50 -7.90 1.82
N GLU A 57 -4.59 -8.29 1.16
CA GLU A 57 -5.87 -8.70 1.77
C GLU A 57 -6.39 -7.64 2.74
N VAL A 58 -6.36 -6.37 2.32
CA VAL A 58 -6.87 -5.22 3.08
C VAL A 58 -7.79 -4.38 2.21
N ASP A 59 -8.58 -3.51 2.83
CA ASP A 59 -9.47 -2.61 2.11
C ASP A 59 -8.69 -1.45 1.45
N ALA A 60 -8.97 -1.17 0.17
CA ALA A 60 -8.34 -0.07 -0.56
C ALA A 60 -8.69 1.31 0.04
N GLY A 61 -9.91 1.47 0.55
CA GLY A 61 -10.35 2.65 1.28
C GLY A 61 -9.61 2.82 2.61
N TRP A 62 -9.31 1.72 3.30
CA TRP A 62 -8.44 1.73 4.48
C TRP A 62 -7.02 2.16 4.14
N LEU A 63 -6.43 1.66 3.04
CA LEU A 63 -5.11 2.13 2.61
C LEU A 63 -5.12 3.64 2.29
N LEU A 64 -6.13 4.13 1.56
CA LEU A 64 -6.21 5.52 1.13
C LEU A 64 -6.54 6.50 2.27
N ASN A 65 -7.49 6.16 3.13
CA ASN A 65 -8.09 7.09 4.09
C ASN A 65 -7.93 6.65 5.55
N GLY A 66 -7.54 5.40 5.82
CA GLY A 66 -7.42 4.85 7.19
C GLY A 66 -8.74 4.61 7.89
N LYS A 67 -9.85 4.88 7.20
CA LYS A 67 -11.18 4.53 7.66
C LYS A 67 -11.37 3.05 7.38
N LYS A 68 -11.35 2.22 8.43
CA LYS A 68 -12.06 0.94 8.36
C LYS A 68 -13.52 1.34 8.27
N ASN A 69 -14.23 0.96 7.22
CA ASN A 69 -15.69 1.04 7.27
C ASN A 69 -16.12 0.24 8.52
N GLN A 70 -16.79 0.93 9.44
CA GLN A 70 -17.52 0.30 10.54
C GLN A 70 -18.72 -0.44 9.99
#